data_AF-A0A318KDG4-F1
#
_entry.id   AF-A0A318KDG4-F1
#
_cell.length_a   1.000
_cell.length_b   1.000
_cell.length_c   1.000
_cell.angle_alpha   90.00
_cell.angle_beta   90.00
_cell.angle_gamma   90.00
#
_symmetry.space_group_name_H-M   'P 1'
#
loop_
_entity.id
_entity.type
_entity.pdbx_description
1 polymer ?
#
loop_
_entity_poly.entity_id
_entity_poly.type
_entity_poly.pdbx_seq_one_letter_code
_entity_poly.pdbx_strand_id
1 'polypeptide(L)'
;MATDEQAHAPRTAVTVDILRDLLGSDVAEANLVLEGGRVGISSGSEGLVLVSREELLERIGAEPDPTELAEQADLLNTEIRLQGA
;
A
#
# COMPACT_ATOMS: atom_id res chain seq x y z
N MET A 1 -23.36 -24.26 -0.73
CA MET A 1 -22.31 -23.79 0.19
C MET A 1 -21.43 -22.87 -0.60
N ALA A 2 -21.58 -21.56 -0.41
CA ALA A 2 -20.72 -20.57 -1.03
C ALA A 2 -19.44 -20.52 -0.21
N THR A 3 -18.42 -21.27 -0.65
CA THR A 3 -17.06 -20.96 -0.25
C THR A 3 -16.72 -19.71 -1.05
N ASP A 4 -16.77 -18.58 -0.37
CA ASP A 4 -16.21 -17.32 -0.86
C ASP A 4 -14.71 -17.61 -1.05
N GLU A 5 -14.36 -18.07 -2.25
CA GLU A 5 -13.02 -17.90 -2.79
C GLU A 5 -12.80 -16.40 -2.74
N GLN A 6 -12.19 -15.93 -1.65
CA GLN A 6 -11.50 -14.66 -1.61
C GLN A 6 -10.37 -14.76 -2.64
N ALA A 7 -10.75 -14.67 -3.90
CA ALA A 7 -9.88 -14.48 -5.02
C ALA A 7 -9.19 -13.14 -4.74
N HIS A 8 -8.02 -13.23 -4.13
CA HIS A 8 -7.09 -12.13 -4.01
C HIS A 8 -6.63 -11.81 -5.43
N ALA A 9 -7.51 -11.15 -6.18
CA ALA A 9 -7.23 -10.60 -7.49
C ALA A 9 -5.90 -9.84 -7.36
N PRO A 10 -5.01 -9.91 -8.36
CA PRO A 10 -3.77 -9.15 -8.32
C PRO A 10 -4.12 -7.68 -8.07
N ARG A 11 -3.83 -7.17 -6.86
CA ARG A 11 -4.18 -5.81 -6.50
C ARG A 11 -3.21 -4.88 -7.21
N THR A 12 -3.68 -4.45 -8.39
CA THR A 12 -3.37 -3.22 -9.12
C THR A 12 -3.07 -1.99 -8.26
N ALA A 13 -3.82 -1.92 -7.17
CA ALA A 13 -4.13 -0.69 -6.50
C ALA A 13 -3.74 -0.74 -5.02
N VAL A 14 -3.22 0.39 -4.55
CA VAL A 14 -3.11 0.71 -3.13
C VAL A 14 -4.52 0.79 -2.56
N THR A 15 -4.72 0.16 -1.41
CA THR A 15 -6.00 0.14 -0.70
C THR A 15 -5.78 0.61 0.73
N VAL A 16 -6.85 1.09 1.38
CA VAL A 16 -6.84 1.48 2.79
C VAL A 16 -6.32 0.36 3.69
N ASP A 17 -6.73 -0.88 3.42
CA ASP A 17 -6.29 -2.04 4.22
C ASP A 17 -4.78 -2.26 4.13
N ILE A 18 -4.20 -2.12 2.93
CA ILE A 18 -2.74 -2.23 2.74
C ILE A 18 -1.98 -1.14 3.47
N LEU A 19 -2.49 0.10 3.49
CA LEU A 19 -1.85 1.20 4.22
C LEU A 19 -1.94 0.99 5.73
N ARG A 20 -3.07 0.45 6.23
CA ARG A 20 -3.21 0.05 7.64
C ARG A 20 -2.24 -1.05 8.00
N ASP A 21 -2.12 -2.06 7.16
CA ASP A 21 -1.17 -3.17 7.36
C ASP A 21 0.28 -2.64 7.39
N LEU A 22 0.62 -1.66 6.55
CA LEU A 22 1.95 -1.04 6.54
C LEU A 22 2.23 -0.26 7.83
N LEU A 23 1.28 0.55 8.30
CA LEU A 23 1.43 1.31 9.54
C LEU A 23 1.49 0.42 10.77
N GLY A 24 0.67 -0.63 10.79
CA GLY A 24 0.62 -1.65 11.83
C GLY A 24 1.77 -2.65 11.81
N SER A 25 2.63 -2.62 10.78
CA SER A 25 3.82 -3.46 10.70
C SER A 25 4.83 -3.09 11.79
N ASP A 26 5.30 -4.10 12.54
CA ASP A 26 6.40 -3.96 13.50
C ASP A 26 7.77 -3.79 12.82
N VAL A 27 7.84 -3.97 11.50
CA VAL A 27 9.08 -3.82 10.72
C VAL A 27 9.25 -2.35 10.35
N ALA A 28 10.26 -1.71 10.94
CA ALA A 28 10.57 -0.29 10.67
C ALA A 28 10.91 -0.03 9.20
N GLU A 29 11.58 -0.98 8.54
CA GLU A 29 11.98 -0.91 7.13
C GLU A 29 10.88 -1.40 6.17
N ALA A 30 9.63 -1.54 6.63
CA ALA A 30 8.53 -1.93 5.77
C ALA A 30 8.25 -0.82 4.74
N ASN A 31 8.16 -1.23 3.48
CA ASN A 31 7.85 -0.36 2.36
C ASN A 31 6.68 -0.91 1.57
N LEU A 32 5.85 -0.01 1.06
CA LEU A 32 4.91 -0.35 0.02
C LEU A 32 5.65 -0.41 -1.31
N VAL A 33 5.59 -1.56 -1.97
CA VAL A 33 6.26 -1.79 -3.24
C VAL A 33 5.28 -2.21 -4.33
N LEU A 34 5.57 -1.81 -5.56
CA LEU A 34 4.94 -2.30 -6.78
C LEU A 34 5.90 -3.27 -7.47
N GLU A 35 5.54 -4.55 -7.52
CA GLU A 35 6.32 -5.59 -8.18
C GLU A 35 5.42 -6.41 -9.12
N GLY A 36 5.84 -6.57 -10.38
CA GLY A 36 5.10 -7.39 -11.35
C GLY A 36 3.62 -6.98 -11.56
N GLY A 37 3.29 -5.70 -11.36
CA GLY A 37 1.91 -5.20 -11.43
C GLY A 37 1.06 -5.55 -10.21
N ARG A 38 1.68 -5.74 -9.05
CA ARG A 38 1.01 -5.97 -7.77
C ARG A 38 1.59 -5.08 -6.69
N VAL A 39 0.70 -4.46 -5.92
CA VAL A 39 1.06 -3.70 -4.73
C VAL A 39 1.15 -4.66 -3.54
N GLY A 40 2.24 -4.57 -2.78
CA GLY A 40 2.45 -5.35 -1.57
C GLY A 40 3.37 -4.64 -0.57
N ILE A 41 3.45 -5.17 0.65
CA ILE A 41 4.38 -4.69 1.66
C ILE A 41 5.64 -5.56 1.59
N SER A 42 6.80 -4.93 1.44
CA SER A 42 8.09 -5.60 1.43
C SER A 42 9.09 -4.85 2.29
N SER A 43 9.95 -5.59 2.98
CA SER A 43 11.07 -5.05 3.75
C SER A 43 12.37 -5.02 2.93
N GLY A 44 12.32 -5.43 1.66
CA GLY A 44 13.47 -5.54 0.77
C GLY A 44 13.42 -4.57 -0.41
N SER A 45 14.51 -4.52 -1.18
CA SER A 45 14.66 -3.67 -2.38
C SER A 45 14.05 -4.27 -3.66
N GLU A 46 13.22 -5.30 -3.53
CA GLU A 46 12.62 -5.98 -4.66
C GLU A 46 11.35 -5.23 -5.09
N GLY A 47 11.40 -4.62 -6.28
CA GLY A 47 10.30 -3.83 -6.86
C GLY A 47 10.49 -2.31 -6.75
N LEU A 48 9.47 -1.59 -7.20
CA LEU A 48 9.43 -0.12 -7.13
C LEU A 48 8.85 0.30 -5.79
N VAL A 49 9.64 0.97 -4.96
CA VAL A 49 9.16 1.54 -3.70
C VAL A 49 8.21 2.71 -3.99
N LEU A 50 6.97 2.60 -3.53
CA LEU A 50 5.94 3.61 -3.65
C LEU A 50 5.97 4.58 -2.46
N VAL A 51 6.02 4.03 -1.25
CA VAL A 51 6.09 4.80 -0.01
C VAL A 51 6.67 3.92 1.11
N SER A 52 7.51 4.49 1.98
CA SER A 52 7.99 3.78 3.17
C SER A 52 7.01 3.93 4.33
N ARG A 53 7.09 3.05 5.34
CA ARG A 53 6.31 3.20 6.57
C ARG A 53 6.60 4.54 7.26
N GLU A 54 7.87 4.95 7.32
CA GLU A 54 8.28 6.23 7.90
C GLU A 54 7.68 7.40 7.14
N GLU A 55 7.77 7.39 5.81
CA GLU A 55 7.22 8.47 4.99
C GLU A 55 5.68 8.50 5.05
N LEU A 56 5.02 7.35 5.15
CA LEU A 56 3.57 7.30 5.37
C LEU A 56 3.21 7.91 6.74
N LEU A 57 3.95 7.60 7.80
CA LEU A 57 3.78 8.20 9.13
C LEU A 57 3.99 9.72 9.10
N GLU A 58 4.98 10.21 8.35
CA GLU A 58 5.22 11.65 8.21
C GLU A 58 4.09 12.36 7.46
N ARG A 59 3.44 11.69 6.51
CA ARG A 59 2.36 12.27 5.69
C ARG A 59 1.01 12.30 6.38
N ILE A 60 0.59 11.20 7.02
CA ILE A 60 -0.77 11.05 7.59
C ILE A 60 -0.77 10.76 9.09
N GLY A 61 0.38 10.62 9.73
CA GLY A 61 0.49 10.33 11.16
C GLY A 61 0.41 8.83 11.50
N ALA A 62 0.52 8.53 12.81
CA ALA A 62 0.52 7.16 13.35
C ALA A 62 -0.87 6.54 13.49
N GLU A 63 -1.90 7.37 13.63
CA GLU A 63 -3.30 6.95 13.78
C GLU A 63 -4.17 7.73 12.78
N PRO A 64 -3.99 7.52 11.46
CA PRO A 64 -4.77 8.22 10.46
C PRO A 64 -6.21 7.73 10.42
N ASP A 65 -7.11 8.65 10.14
CA ASP A 65 -8.52 8.34 9.96
C ASP A 65 -8.77 7.59 8.64
N PRO A 66 -9.90 6.86 8.51
CA PRO A 66 -10.25 6.13 7.29
C PRO A 66 -10.26 7.01 6.02
N THR A 67 -10.60 8.29 6.16
CA THR A 67 -10.62 9.26 5.06
C THR A 67 -9.21 9.60 4.60
N GLU A 68 -8.28 9.87 5.52
CA GLU A 68 -6.88 10.21 5.21
C GLU A 68 -6.18 9.03 4.52
N LEU A 69 -6.45 7.81 4.99
CA LEU A 69 -5.97 6.59 4.33
C LEU A 69 -6.53 6.43 2.91
N ALA A 70 -7.80 6.77 2.69
CA ALA A 70 -8.42 6.66 1.37
C ALA A 70 -7.84 7.70 0.39
N GLU A 71 -7.70 8.95 0.83
CA GLU A 71 -7.07 10.01 0.05
C GLU A 71 -5.62 9.65 -0.31
N GLN A 72 -4.87 9.11 0.65
CA GLN A 72 -3.49 8.70 0.42
C GLN A 72 -3.39 7.51 -0.53
N ALA A 73 -4.31 6.54 -0.45
CA ALA A 73 -4.37 5.44 -1.39
C ALA A 73 -4.66 5.92 -2.82
N ASP A 74 -5.59 6.86 -3.00
CA ASP A 74 -5.91 7.44 -4.30
C ASP A 74 -4.75 8.25 -4.90
N LEU A 75 -4.00 8.98 -4.07
CA LEU A 75 -2.79 9.67 -4.48
C LEU A 75 -1.74 8.69 -5.01
N LEU A 76 -1.43 7.64 -4.23
CA LEU A 76 -0.46 6.61 -4.64
C LEU A 76 -0.91 5.87 -5.90
N ASN A 77 -2.20 5.56 -6.03
CA ASN A 77 -2.76 4.96 -7.25
C ASN A 77 -2.61 5.86 -8.48
N THR A 78 -2.76 7.17 -8.30
CA THR A 78 -2.54 8.15 -9.36
C THR A 78 -1.08 8.20 -9.76
N GLU A 79 -0.15 8.17 -8.80
CA GLU A 79 1.30 8.12 -9.07
C GLU A 79 1.70 6.85 -9.83
N ILE A 80 1.20 5.68 -9.41
CA ILE A 80 1.41 4.41 -10.12
C ILE A 80 0.96 4.53 -11.58
N ARG A 81 -0.22 5.12 -11.81
CA ARG A 81 -0.77 5.29 -13.17
C ARG A 81 0.05 6.27 -14.02
N LEU A 82 0.62 7.30 -13.41
CA LEU A 82 1.49 8.27 -14.08
C LEU A 82 2.88 7.69 -14.40
N GLN A 83 3.42 6.83 -13.54
CA GLN A 83 4.71 6.16 -13.74
C GLN A 83 4.62 4.94 -14.66
N GLY A 84 3.46 4.28 -14.72
CA GLY A 84 3.19 3.11 -15.56
C GLY A 84 2.58 3.40 -16.94
N ALA A 85 2.50 4.67 -17.35
CA ALA A 85 2.05 5.12 -18.67
C ALA A 85 3.20 5.18 -19.69
#